data_AF-A0A635WLZ1-F1
#
_entry.id   AF-A0A635WLZ1-F1
#
_cell.length_a   1.000
_cell.length_b   1.000
_cell.length_c   1.000
_cell.angle_alpha   90.00
_cell.angle_beta   90.00
_cell.angle_gamma   90.00
#
_symmetry.space_group_name_H-M   'P 1'
#
loop_
_entity.id
_entity.type
_entity.pdbx_description
1 polymer ?
#
loop_
_entity_poly.entity_id
_entity_poly.type
_entity_poly.pdbx_seq_one_letter_code
_entity_poly.pdbx_strand_id
1 'polypeptide(L)'
;GGVQEPVDDRVHDLSDAFCIVGPQSQAQKISGISTGAAQLRSDDGSTFFELNPSTQKIKIVAPGGLDIVTPLADFSEKVTIHGLLSWLGGMVGSVVSGVASKITGAVEFIGSVKANGKVIDNTHTHGGVQHGGSNTDEVN
;
A
#
# COMPACT_ATOMS: atom_id res chain seq x y z
N GLY A 1 61.53 -10.02 10.24
CA GLY A 1 61.08 -9.66 8.88
C GLY A 1 61.87 -10.49 7.90
N GLY A 2 61.20 -11.44 7.25
CA GLY A 2 61.74 -12.38 6.27
C GLY A 2 60.58 -12.93 5.43
N VAL A 3 60.85 -13.85 4.50
CA VAL A 3 59.81 -14.59 3.78
C VAL A 3 59.09 -15.49 4.76
N GLN A 4 57.76 -15.35 4.86
CA GLN A 4 56.92 -16.11 5.77
C GLN A 4 56.35 -17.30 5.00
N GLU A 5 56.64 -18.51 5.45
CA GLU A 5 56.11 -19.72 4.81
C GLU A 5 54.57 -19.75 4.93
N PRO A 6 53.85 -20.23 3.89
CA PRO A 6 52.41 -20.43 3.97
C PRO A 6 52.07 -21.26 5.20
N VAL A 7 51.04 -20.85 5.95
CA VAL A 7 50.66 -21.55 7.20
C VAL A 7 50.03 -22.93 6.93
N ASP A 8 49.59 -23.18 5.68
CA ASP A 8 49.00 -24.40 5.13
C ASP A 8 49.14 -24.40 3.59
N ASP A 9 49.28 -25.57 2.96
CA ASP A 9 49.30 -25.73 1.49
C ASP A 9 47.92 -25.48 0.84
N ARG A 10 46.84 -25.51 1.64
CA ARG A 10 45.44 -25.31 1.20
C ARG A 10 45.04 -23.84 1.11
N VAL A 11 45.82 -23.02 0.43
CA VAL A 11 45.39 -21.65 0.07
C VAL A 11 44.68 -21.67 -1.28
N HIS A 12 43.48 -21.10 -1.34
CA HIS A 12 42.64 -21.06 -2.55
C HIS A 12 42.15 -22.43 -3.06
N ASP A 13 41.85 -23.36 -2.15
CA ASP A 13 41.20 -24.63 -2.52
C ASP A 13 39.72 -24.39 -2.90
N LEU A 14 39.31 -24.96 -4.03
CA LEU A 14 37.92 -24.94 -4.50
C LEU A 14 36.98 -25.69 -3.54
N SER A 15 37.50 -26.63 -2.74
CA SER A 15 36.70 -27.31 -1.71
C SER A 15 36.19 -26.37 -0.62
N ASP A 16 36.89 -25.26 -0.40
CA ASP A 16 36.56 -24.24 0.60
C ASP A 16 35.97 -22.95 -0.05
N ALA A 17 35.75 -22.97 -1.36
CA ALA A 17 35.25 -21.82 -2.11
C ALA A 17 33.74 -21.65 -1.98
N PHE A 18 33.28 -20.40 -2.12
CA PHE A 18 31.88 -20.07 -2.35
C PHE A 18 31.75 -19.24 -3.63
N CYS A 19 30.60 -19.34 -4.30
CA CYS A 19 30.34 -18.62 -5.54
C CYS A 19 29.50 -17.36 -5.27
N ILE A 20 29.87 -16.24 -5.90
CA ILE A 20 29.04 -15.05 -6.00
C ILE A 20 28.50 -14.99 -7.43
N VAL A 21 27.28 -15.49 -7.62
CA VAL A 21 26.56 -15.39 -8.89
C VAL A 21 25.94 -13.98 -9.02
N GLY A 22 25.92 -13.41 -10.22
CA GLY A 22 25.30 -12.09 -10.46
C GLY A 22 26.16 -11.03 -11.16
N PRO A 23 27.51 -11.10 -11.23
CA PRO A 23 28.26 -10.25 -12.14
C PRO A 23 27.87 -10.57 -13.59
N GLN A 24 27.18 -9.65 -14.26
CA GLN A 24 26.71 -9.86 -15.62
C GLN A 24 27.84 -9.64 -16.62
N SER A 25 27.88 -10.46 -17.67
CA SER A 25 28.77 -10.21 -18.80
C SER A 25 28.33 -8.96 -19.56
N GLN A 26 29.26 -8.31 -20.27
CA GLN A 26 28.91 -7.15 -21.11
C GLN A 26 27.85 -7.47 -22.18
N ALA A 27 27.80 -8.72 -22.65
CA ALA A 27 26.84 -9.17 -23.65
C ALA A 27 25.41 -9.36 -23.08
N GLN A 28 25.28 -9.65 -21.77
CA GLN A 28 24.01 -9.92 -21.09
C GLN A 28 23.71 -8.87 -20.01
N LYS A 29 24.27 -7.66 -20.16
CA LYS A 29 24.06 -6.58 -19.19
C LYS A 29 22.60 -6.10 -19.23
N ILE A 30 22.01 -5.90 -18.05
CA ILE A 30 20.70 -5.25 -17.92
C ILE A 30 20.77 -3.78 -18.34
N SER A 31 19.72 -3.32 -19.02
CA SER A 31 19.58 -1.94 -19.47
C SER A 31 18.65 -1.13 -18.56
N GLY A 32 18.71 0.20 -18.67
CA GLY A 32 17.80 1.10 -17.95
C GLY A 32 17.96 1.01 -16.43
N ILE A 33 19.18 0.78 -15.94
CA ILE A 33 19.48 0.82 -14.51
C ILE A 33 19.42 2.26 -14.00
N SER A 34 18.91 2.44 -12.77
CA SER A 34 18.98 3.74 -12.11
C SER A 34 20.42 4.07 -11.75
N THR A 35 20.89 5.27 -12.09
CA THR A 35 22.21 5.78 -11.69
C THR A 35 22.16 6.55 -10.37
N GLY A 36 20.97 6.82 -9.85
CA GLY A 36 20.76 7.63 -8.65
C GLY A 36 19.99 6.94 -7.53
N ALA A 37 19.57 5.70 -7.70
CA ALA A 37 18.82 4.93 -6.71
C ALA A 37 19.26 3.46 -6.72
N ALA A 38 19.18 2.80 -5.56
CA ALA A 38 19.40 1.36 -5.46
C ALA A 38 18.12 0.62 -5.84
N GLN A 39 18.23 -0.45 -6.64
CA GLN A 39 17.09 -1.22 -7.12
C GLN A 39 17.28 -2.73 -6.86
N LEU A 40 16.22 -3.38 -6.39
CA LEU A 40 15.99 -4.82 -6.54
C LEU A 40 14.92 -5.00 -7.62
N ARG A 41 15.26 -5.65 -8.74
CA ARG A 41 14.45 -5.57 -9.98
C ARG A 41 14.51 -6.85 -10.81
N SER A 42 13.53 -7.00 -11.70
CA SER A 42 13.60 -7.90 -12.85
C SER A 42 14.58 -7.40 -13.92
N ASP A 43 15.08 -8.32 -14.75
CA ASP A 43 16.02 -8.00 -15.83
C ASP A 43 15.42 -7.03 -16.87
N ASP A 44 14.13 -7.20 -17.18
CA ASP A 44 13.38 -6.31 -18.08
C ASP A 44 13.11 -4.92 -17.48
N GLY A 45 13.30 -4.75 -16.17
CA GLY A 45 13.06 -3.50 -15.43
C GLY A 45 11.61 -3.13 -15.18
N SER A 46 10.65 -4.02 -15.47
CA SER A 46 9.22 -3.74 -15.32
C SER A 46 8.73 -3.85 -13.88
N THR A 47 9.38 -4.67 -13.06
CA THR A 47 9.03 -4.92 -11.66
C THR A 47 10.23 -4.64 -10.76
N PHE A 48 10.08 -3.75 -9.78
CA PHE A 48 11.19 -3.37 -8.90
C PHE A 48 10.77 -2.74 -7.57
N PHE A 49 11.70 -2.84 -6.61
CA PHE A 49 11.77 -2.04 -5.40
C PHE A 49 12.95 -1.06 -5.54
N GLU A 50 12.71 0.23 -5.35
CA GLU A 50 13.71 1.30 -5.54
C GLU A 50 13.84 2.15 -4.28
N LEU A 51 15.09 2.37 -3.83
CA LEU A 51 15.45 3.27 -2.74
C LEU A 51 16.22 4.46 -3.31
N ASN A 52 15.62 5.65 -3.25
CA ASN A 52 16.23 6.86 -3.80
C ASN A 52 16.80 7.74 -2.67
N PRO A 53 18.13 7.85 -2.52
CA PRO A 53 18.77 8.61 -1.44
C PRO A 53 18.54 10.14 -1.54
N SER A 54 18.44 10.69 -2.76
CA SER A 54 18.26 12.14 -2.95
C SER A 54 16.86 12.61 -2.54
N THR A 55 15.83 11.81 -2.87
CA THR A 55 14.43 12.13 -2.53
C THR A 55 13.97 11.49 -1.23
N GLN A 56 14.73 10.54 -0.69
CA GLN A 56 14.40 9.72 0.47
C GLN A 56 13.07 8.98 0.32
N LYS A 57 12.77 8.54 -0.91
CA LYS A 57 11.54 7.81 -1.23
C LYS A 57 11.84 6.36 -1.57
N ILE A 58 10.93 5.50 -1.16
CA ILE A 58 10.83 4.12 -1.64
C ILE A 58 9.76 4.09 -2.73
N LYS A 59 10.04 3.38 -3.83
CA LYS A 59 9.08 3.12 -4.89
C LYS A 59 8.98 1.62 -5.14
N ILE A 60 7.75 1.12 -5.21
CA ILE A 60 7.43 -0.24 -5.59
C ILE A 60 6.66 -0.17 -6.91
N VAL A 61 7.18 -0.79 -7.96
CA VAL A 61 6.50 -0.94 -9.24
C VAL A 61 6.28 -2.43 -9.47
N ALA A 62 5.02 -2.83 -9.57
CA ALA A 62 4.62 -4.22 -9.77
C ALA A 62 3.37 -4.27 -10.67
N PRO A 63 3.54 -4.27 -12.01
CA PRO A 63 2.42 -4.21 -12.95
C PRO A 63 1.44 -5.39 -12.85
N GLY A 64 1.91 -6.54 -12.34
CA GLY A 64 1.08 -7.71 -12.07
C GLY A 64 0.26 -7.64 -10.78
N GLY A 65 0.52 -6.64 -9.93
CA GLY A 65 -0.11 -6.49 -8.61
C GLY A 65 0.89 -6.50 -7.45
N LEU A 66 0.44 -6.07 -6.28
CA LEU A 66 1.19 -6.08 -5.02
C LEU A 66 0.31 -6.73 -3.94
N ASP A 67 0.74 -7.89 -3.45
CA ASP A 67 0.12 -8.55 -2.30
C ASP A 67 0.86 -8.20 -1.01
N ILE A 68 0.12 -7.75 0.01
CA ILE A 68 0.66 -7.45 1.35
C ILE A 68 -0.06 -8.35 2.35
N VAL A 69 0.60 -9.44 2.74
CA VAL A 69 0.08 -10.37 3.75
C VAL A 69 0.66 -10.01 5.12
N THR A 70 -0.10 -9.24 5.90
CA THR A 70 0.30 -8.77 7.23
C THR A 70 -0.91 -8.75 8.16
N PRO A 71 -0.75 -9.01 9.48
CA PRO A 71 -1.83 -8.81 10.43
C PRO A 71 -2.27 -7.35 10.57
N LEU A 72 -1.35 -6.40 10.33
CA LEU A 72 -1.61 -4.96 10.38
C LEU A 72 -0.67 -4.22 9.43
N ALA A 73 -1.22 -3.32 8.63
CA ALA A 73 -0.47 -2.30 7.90
C ALA A 73 -0.79 -0.95 8.54
N ASP A 74 0.21 -0.33 9.17
CA ASP A 74 0.06 0.96 9.83
C ASP A 74 0.62 2.08 8.95
N PHE A 75 -0.17 3.13 8.75
CA PHE A 75 0.17 4.32 7.98
C PHE A 75 0.00 5.54 8.88
N SER A 76 1.10 6.17 9.26
CA SER A 76 1.09 7.30 10.21
C SER A 76 0.48 8.58 9.64
N GLU A 77 0.34 8.66 8.32
CA GLU A 77 -0.07 9.85 7.58
C GLU A 77 -1.07 9.48 6.48
N LYS A 78 -1.29 10.41 5.55
CA LYS A 78 -2.25 10.26 4.45
C LYS A 78 -1.90 9.10 3.53
N VAL A 79 -2.93 8.34 3.15
CA VAL A 79 -2.89 7.35 2.07
C VAL A 79 -3.76 7.86 0.92
N THR A 80 -3.19 7.91 -0.29
CA THR A 80 -3.91 8.31 -1.51
C THR A 80 -4.15 7.08 -2.37
N ILE A 81 -5.40 6.84 -2.76
CA ILE A 81 -5.82 5.72 -3.60
C ILE A 81 -6.54 6.28 -4.82
N HIS A 82 -5.98 6.05 -6.02
CA HIS A 82 -6.55 6.56 -7.27
C HIS A 82 -7.65 5.66 -7.84
N GLY A 83 -7.59 4.36 -7.51
CA GLY A 83 -8.57 3.37 -7.92
C GLY A 83 -9.62 3.10 -6.84
N LEU A 84 -10.15 1.88 -6.86
CA LEU A 84 -11.08 1.40 -5.85
C LEU A 84 -10.37 1.08 -4.53
N LEU A 85 -10.93 1.54 -3.42
CA LEU A 85 -10.62 1.06 -2.07
C LEU A 85 -11.76 0.14 -1.60
N SER A 86 -11.43 -1.08 -1.17
CA SER A 86 -12.39 -2.05 -0.63
C SER A 86 -11.98 -2.51 0.77
N TRP A 87 -12.95 -2.62 1.68
CA TRP A 87 -12.75 -3.08 3.06
C TRP A 87 -13.76 -4.16 3.42
N LEU A 88 -13.33 -5.42 3.47
CA LEU A 88 -14.24 -6.53 3.82
C LEU A 88 -14.56 -6.56 5.33
N GLY A 89 -13.63 -6.12 6.18
CA GLY A 89 -13.79 -6.09 7.64
C GLY A 89 -14.51 -4.86 8.19
N GLY A 90 -14.96 -3.94 7.32
CA GLY A 90 -15.54 -2.66 7.72
C GLY A 90 -14.52 -1.50 7.75
N MET A 91 -15.03 -0.29 7.96
CA MET A 91 -14.26 0.95 8.08
C MET A 91 -14.65 1.68 9.36
N VAL A 92 -13.67 2.18 10.11
CA VAL A 92 -13.88 3.07 11.25
C VAL A 92 -13.06 4.34 11.02
N GLY A 93 -13.73 5.50 10.97
CA GLY A 93 -13.09 6.81 10.93
C GLY A 93 -13.22 7.49 12.28
N SER A 94 -12.10 7.98 12.84
CA SER A 94 -12.07 8.73 14.10
C SER A 94 -11.09 9.89 13.98
N VAL A 95 -11.43 11.03 14.59
CA VAL A 95 -10.57 12.22 14.62
C VAL A 95 -10.75 12.92 15.95
N VAL A 96 -9.68 13.58 16.44
CA VAL A 96 -9.75 14.39 17.67
C VAL A 96 -10.64 15.62 17.49
N SER A 97 -10.63 16.22 16.28
CA SER A 97 -11.43 17.38 15.93
C SER A 97 -11.63 17.46 14.41
N GLY A 98 -12.75 18.03 13.98
CA GLY A 98 -13.08 18.21 12.57
C GLY A 98 -13.91 17.06 11.99
N VAL A 99 -13.66 16.73 10.72
CA VAL A 99 -14.47 15.79 9.93
C VAL A 99 -13.73 14.47 9.78
N ALA A 100 -14.25 13.39 10.35
CA ALA A 100 -13.66 12.06 10.25
C ALA A 100 -13.74 11.47 8.82
N SER A 101 -14.76 11.85 8.04
CA SER A 101 -14.92 11.45 6.64
C SER A 101 -15.69 12.51 5.85
N LYS A 102 -15.19 12.87 4.67
CA LYS A 102 -15.85 13.76 3.72
C LYS A 102 -15.92 13.05 2.36
N ILE A 103 -17.14 12.88 1.86
CA ILE A 103 -17.40 12.27 0.55
C ILE A 103 -18.04 13.34 -0.34
N THR A 104 -17.41 13.64 -1.48
CA THR A 104 -17.86 14.69 -2.41
C THR A 104 -18.59 14.14 -3.64
N GLY A 105 -18.90 12.83 -3.65
CA GLY A 105 -19.66 12.16 -4.70
C GLY A 105 -20.93 11.51 -4.15
N ALA A 106 -21.67 10.84 -5.03
CA ALA A 106 -22.81 10.03 -4.65
C ALA A 106 -22.36 8.88 -3.72
N VAL A 107 -23.22 8.54 -2.77
CA VAL A 107 -23.04 7.39 -1.88
C VAL A 107 -24.29 6.55 -1.95
N GLU A 108 -24.12 5.26 -2.24
CA GLU A 108 -25.17 4.26 -2.17
C GLU A 108 -24.97 3.44 -0.89
N PHE A 109 -26.05 3.26 -0.14
CA PHE A 109 -26.06 2.43 1.06
C PHE A 109 -27.02 1.27 0.83
N ILE A 110 -26.54 0.04 1.11
CA ILE A 110 -27.38 -1.15 1.15
C ILE A 110 -27.52 -1.56 2.61
N GLY A 111 -28.75 -1.54 3.12
CA GLY A 111 -29.05 -1.79 4.52
C GLY A 111 -29.36 -0.51 5.31
N SER A 112 -29.08 -0.51 6.61
CA SER A 112 -29.45 0.58 7.52
C SER A 112 -28.30 1.56 7.74
N VAL A 113 -28.59 2.85 7.62
CA VAL A 113 -27.68 3.92 8.03
C VAL A 113 -28.19 4.50 9.35
N LYS A 114 -27.27 4.79 10.27
CA LYS A 114 -27.58 5.44 11.55
C LYS A 114 -26.84 6.75 11.71
N ALA A 115 -27.54 7.77 12.19
CA ALA A 115 -26.97 9.02 12.67
C ALA A 115 -27.23 9.14 14.16
N ASN A 116 -26.18 9.30 14.98
CA ASN A 116 -26.28 9.37 16.45
C ASN A 116 -27.11 8.21 17.06
N GLY A 117 -26.93 7.00 16.53
CA GLY A 117 -27.64 5.80 16.97
C GLY A 117 -29.10 5.69 16.50
N LYS A 118 -29.61 6.68 15.77
CA LYS A 118 -30.96 6.66 15.17
C LYS A 118 -30.87 6.24 13.72
N VAL A 119 -31.73 5.30 13.33
CA VAL A 119 -31.85 4.86 11.94
C VAL A 119 -32.45 6.00 11.10
N ILE A 120 -31.92 6.19 9.89
CA ILE A 120 -32.35 7.23 8.95
C ILE A 120 -32.91 6.66 7.64
N ASP A 121 -33.49 5.46 7.70
CA ASP A 121 -34.19 4.84 6.57
C ASP A 121 -35.67 5.26 6.51
N ASN A 122 -36.48 4.58 5.68
CA ASN A 122 -37.90 4.86 5.53
C ASN A 122 -38.75 4.63 6.80
N THR A 123 -38.16 4.13 7.89
CA THR A 123 -38.83 3.96 9.19
C THR A 123 -38.60 5.12 10.16
N HIS A 124 -37.73 6.08 9.82
CA HIS A 124 -37.49 7.23 10.71
C HIS A 124 -38.75 8.11 10.83
N THR A 125 -38.98 8.65 12.03
CA THR A 125 -40.17 9.47 12.32
C THR A 125 -39.83 10.71 13.15
N HIS A 126 -40.69 11.72 13.06
CA HIS A 126 -40.63 12.95 13.85
C HIS A 126 -41.84 13.03 14.79
N GLY A 127 -41.61 13.14 16.09
CA GLY A 127 -42.68 13.33 17.08
C GLY A 127 -43.04 14.81 17.30
N GLY A 128 -44.21 15.07 17.89
CA GLY A 128 -44.62 16.42 18.31
C GLY A 128 -45.11 17.34 17.18
N VAL A 129 -45.44 16.78 16.02
CA VAL A 129 -45.98 17.51 14.87
C VAL A 129 -47.51 17.51 14.88
N GLN A 130 -48.14 18.64 14.56
CA GLN A 130 -49.58 18.72 14.27
C GLN A 130 -49.78 18.49 12.77
N HIS A 131 -50.41 17.38 12.40
CA HIS A 131 -50.69 17.06 11.01
C HIS A 131 -51.80 17.96 10.46
N GLY A 132 -51.61 18.50 9.25
CA GLY A 132 -52.67 19.10 8.45
C GLY A 132 -53.52 18.05 7.74
N GLY A 133 -54.47 18.47 6.90
CA GLY A 133 -55.31 17.57 6.09
C GLY A 133 -54.65 17.07 4.80
N SER A 134 -53.45 17.54 4.46
CA SER A 134 -52.73 17.20 3.22
C SER A 134 -51.61 16.17 3.49
N ASN A 135 -51.25 15.38 2.47
CA ASN A 135 -50.10 14.47 2.49
C ASN A 135 -48.90 15.11 1.77
N THR A 136 -47.68 14.79 2.18
CA THR A 136 -46.42 15.25 1.55
C THR A 136 -45.90 14.28 0.49
N ASP A 137 -46.70 13.27 0.13
CA ASP A 137 -46.34 12.13 -0.72
C ASP A 137 -45.13 11.32 -0.17
N GLU A 138 -44.82 10.20 -0.82
CA GLU A 138 -43.67 9.37 -0.43
C GLU A 138 -42.35 10.05 -0.86
N VAL A 139 -41.27 9.70 -0.15
CA VAL A 139 -39.93 10.11 -0.58
C VAL A 139 -39.62 9.37 -1.88
N ASN A 140 -39.49 10.11 -2.98
CA ASN A 140 -39.10 9.57 -4.29
C ASN A 140 -37.64 9.15 -4.32
#